data_AF-A0A484CH86-F1
#
_entry.id   AF-A0A484CH86-F1
#
_cell.length_a   1.000
_cell.length_b   1.000
_cell.length_c   1.000
_cell.angle_alpha   90.00
_cell.angle_beta   90.00
_cell.angle_gamma   90.00
#
_symmetry.space_group_name_H-M   'P 1'
#
loop_
_entity.id
_entity.type
_entity.pdbx_description
1 polymer ?
#
loop_
_entity_poly.entity_id
_entity_poly.type
_entity_poly.pdbx_seq_one_letter_code
_entity_poly.pdbx_strand_id
1 'polypeptide(L)'
;MLQQPELVRLLTDGHLLLKNCDEDCLTGIQQEPRQSVDEEGNPFNFTPQLIHLHKDHEFFEDGDIHRHMYLQDLYISEADGKPPLSVSEFACHISGCSAVFSTLEEYEHHYNSLHRHVCCSCRRSLPSARLLDIHIQEWHDSLFTILAQRQDLVS
;
A
#
# COMPACT_ATOMS: atom_id res chain seq x y z
N MET A 1 -17.98 27.07 -17.22
CA MET A 1 -18.26 25.78 -16.57
C MET A 1 -16.99 25.36 -15.84
N LEU A 2 -16.94 25.65 -14.53
CA LEU A 2 -15.84 25.38 -13.59
C LEU A 2 -15.58 23.84 -13.53
N GLN A 3 -14.35 23.33 -13.66
CA GLN A 3 -13.18 23.32 -12.76
C GLN A 3 -13.28 22.30 -11.60
N GLN A 4 -12.33 21.34 -11.56
CA GLN A 4 -12.11 20.36 -10.47
C GLN A 4 -11.67 21.04 -9.15
N PRO A 5 -11.65 20.34 -7.97
CA PRO A 5 -10.44 19.60 -7.54
C PRO A 5 -10.59 18.41 -6.52
N GLU A 6 -9.59 17.50 -6.53
CA GLU A 6 -8.75 16.92 -5.42
C GLU A 6 -9.36 16.50 -4.05
N LEU A 7 -9.22 15.23 -3.59
CA LEU A 7 -8.12 14.54 -2.85
C LEU A 7 -8.07 14.82 -1.33
N VAL A 8 -8.26 13.79 -0.48
CA VAL A 8 -7.51 13.56 0.79
C VAL A 8 -7.49 12.06 1.15
N ARG A 9 -6.29 11.50 1.26
CA ARG A 9 -5.91 10.24 1.94
C ARG A 9 -5.67 10.51 3.43
N LEU A 10 -6.20 9.69 4.34
CA LEU A 10 -5.67 9.45 5.70
C LEU A 10 -6.24 8.09 6.20
N LEU A 11 -5.61 7.19 6.93
CA LEU A 11 -4.24 6.78 7.27
C LEU A 11 -4.43 5.40 7.94
N THR A 12 -3.53 4.47 7.69
CA THR A 12 -3.41 3.18 8.38
C THR A 12 -2.88 3.35 9.82
N ASP A 13 -3.16 2.32 10.63
CA ASP A 13 -2.54 1.93 11.91
C ASP A 13 -3.04 2.56 13.22
N GLY A 14 -3.35 1.67 14.18
CA GLY A 14 -3.21 1.99 15.61
C GLY A 14 -4.27 1.44 16.57
N HIS A 15 -4.29 0.11 16.76
CA HIS A 15 -4.43 -0.55 18.07
C HIS A 15 -5.35 0.11 19.13
N LEU A 16 -6.62 -0.34 19.24
CA LEU A 16 -7.42 -0.10 20.44
C LEU A 16 -7.68 -1.42 21.19
N LEU A 17 -6.98 -1.52 22.31
CA LEU A 17 -7.09 -2.53 23.35
C LEU A 17 -8.45 -2.36 24.03
N LEU A 18 -9.40 -3.26 23.74
CA LEU A 18 -10.69 -3.28 24.41
C LEU A 18 -10.47 -3.76 25.85
N LYS A 19 -10.49 -2.83 26.80
CA LYS A 19 -10.44 -3.12 28.23
C LYS A 19 -11.90 -3.25 28.71
N ASN A 20 -12.32 -4.47 28.99
CA ASN A 20 -13.61 -4.75 29.62
C ASN A 20 -13.67 -4.07 30.98
N CYS A 21 -14.73 -3.31 31.24
CA CYS A 21 -15.09 -2.87 32.59
C CYS A 21 -16.61 -3.02 32.74
N ASP A 22 -16.98 -3.82 33.72
CA ASP A 22 -18.32 -4.20 34.13
C ASP A 22 -19.11 -2.98 34.65
N GLU A 23 -20.37 -2.86 34.22
CA GLU A 23 -21.29 -1.80 34.63
C GLU A 23 -22.17 -2.28 35.78
N ASP A 24 -22.02 -1.66 36.95
CA ASP A 24 -23.05 -1.65 37.99
C ASP A 24 -23.35 -0.19 38.41
N CYS A 25 -24.65 0.10 38.50
CA CYS A 25 -25.31 1.08 39.37
C CYS A 25 -25.68 2.49 38.81
N LEU A 26 -26.90 2.57 38.27
CA LEU A 26 -28.09 3.32 38.73
C LEU A 26 -27.97 4.71 39.41
N THR A 27 -29.05 5.50 39.17
CA THR A 27 -29.57 6.72 39.83
C THR A 27 -28.97 8.05 39.33
N GLY A 28 -29.69 9.14 39.05
CA GLY A 28 -31.07 9.57 39.26
C GLY A 28 -31.07 11.12 39.38
N ILE A 29 -32.24 11.74 39.20
CA ILE A 29 -32.61 13.15 39.51
C ILE A 29 -32.50 14.19 38.37
N GLN A 30 -33.68 14.66 37.96
CA GLN A 30 -33.95 15.90 37.23
C GLN A 30 -33.99 17.08 38.21
N GLN A 31 -33.41 18.24 37.87
CA GLN A 31 -33.93 19.58 38.20
C GLN A 31 -33.12 20.71 37.52
N GLU A 32 -33.82 21.45 36.66
CA GLU A 32 -33.53 22.76 36.05
C GLU A 32 -33.57 23.92 37.09
N PRO A 33 -33.34 25.22 36.75
CA PRO A 33 -32.59 25.84 35.64
C PRO A 33 -31.67 27.01 36.11
N ARG A 34 -30.67 27.40 35.31
CA ARG A 34 -30.15 28.79 35.31
C ARG A 34 -29.92 29.28 33.89
N GLN A 35 -30.56 30.40 33.56
CA GLN A 35 -30.52 31.05 32.26
C GLN A 35 -29.25 31.89 32.05
N SER A 36 -28.95 32.09 30.75
CA SER A 36 -27.98 32.99 30.11
C SER A 36 -26.53 32.53 30.25
N VAL A 37 -25.77 32.39 29.16
CA VAL A 37 -25.45 33.41 28.14
C VAL A 37 -25.27 32.76 26.76
N ASP A 38 -25.58 33.55 25.72
CA ASP A 38 -25.39 33.27 24.31
C ASP A 38 -24.05 32.58 23.98
N GLU A 39 -24.16 31.35 23.48
CA GLU A 39 -23.26 30.78 22.49
C GLU A 39 -24.22 30.15 21.48
N GLU A 40 -24.37 30.74 20.28
CA GLU A 40 -24.85 29.97 19.12
C GLU A 40 -23.77 28.93 18.84
N GLY A 41 -23.77 27.88 19.67
CA GLY A 41 -22.86 26.78 19.62
C GLY A 41 -22.99 26.13 18.26
N ASN A 42 -21.84 25.70 17.73
CA ASN A 42 -21.77 24.92 16.51
C ASN A 42 -22.94 23.91 16.46
N PRO A 43 -23.85 24.00 15.46
CA PRO A 43 -25.03 23.14 15.40
C PRO A 43 -24.66 21.65 15.28
N PHE A 44 -23.39 21.36 15.00
CA PHE A 44 -22.81 20.03 15.06
C PHE A 44 -22.13 19.81 16.43
N ASN A 45 -22.91 19.35 17.39
CA ASN A 45 -22.38 18.78 18.63
C ASN A 45 -22.30 17.25 18.45
N PHE A 46 -21.08 16.72 18.33
CA PHE A 46 -20.88 15.28 18.36
C PHE A 46 -20.64 14.84 19.80
N THR A 47 -21.59 14.09 20.34
CA THR A 47 -21.41 13.36 21.60
C THR A 47 -21.39 11.87 21.30
N PRO A 48 -20.28 11.16 21.54
CA PRO A 48 -20.23 9.72 21.32
C PRO A 48 -21.23 9.01 22.25
N GLN A 49 -22.07 8.15 21.68
CA GLN A 49 -23.02 7.34 22.43
C GLN A 49 -22.73 5.87 22.18
N LEU A 50 -22.71 5.09 23.25
CA LEU A 50 -22.70 3.63 23.15
C LEU A 50 -24.13 3.16 22.89
N ILE A 51 -24.32 2.46 21.78
CA ILE A 51 -25.59 1.83 21.44
C ILE A 51 -25.39 0.31 21.38
N HIS A 52 -26.32 -0.44 21.94
CA HIS A 52 -26.35 -1.90 21.83
C HIS A 52 -27.39 -2.30 20.79
N LEU A 53 -26.92 -2.82 19.66
CA LEU A 53 -27.76 -3.32 18.58
C LEU A 53 -27.72 -4.84 18.59
N HIS A 54 -28.85 -5.47 18.26
CA HIS A 54 -28.89 -6.91 18.06
C HIS A 54 -28.02 -7.30 16.86
N LYS A 55 -27.42 -8.50 16.87
CA LYS A 55 -26.56 -8.99 15.78
C LYS A 55 -27.23 -9.01 14.40
N ASP A 56 -28.55 -9.21 14.37
CA ASP A 56 -29.35 -9.27 13.13
C ASP A 56 -30.05 -7.92 12.84
N HIS A 57 -29.50 -6.82 13.35
CA HIS A 57 -30.06 -5.47 13.15
C HIS A 57 -29.68 -4.93 11.76
N GLU A 58 -30.63 -4.28 11.08
CA GLU A 58 -30.49 -3.77 9.69
C GLU A 58 -29.21 -2.94 9.46
N PHE A 59 -28.77 -2.19 10.48
CA PHE A 59 -27.50 -1.44 10.48
C PHE A 59 -26.27 -2.28 10.03
N PHE A 60 -26.27 -3.60 10.27
CA PHE A 60 -25.16 -4.48 9.93
C PHE A 60 -25.29 -5.14 8.55
N GLU A 61 -26.42 -5.02 7.85
CA GLU A 61 -26.68 -5.75 6.60
C GLU A 61 -25.62 -5.47 5.52
N ASP A 62 -25.32 -4.20 5.27
CA ASP A 62 -24.30 -3.81 4.28
C ASP A 62 -22.92 -4.37 4.65
N GLY A 63 -22.56 -4.31 5.94
CA GLY A 63 -21.30 -4.84 6.46
C GLY A 63 -21.20 -6.35 6.32
N ASP A 64 -22.29 -7.07 6.58
CA ASP A 64 -22.37 -8.52 6.43
C ASP A 64 -22.27 -8.94 4.97
N ILE A 65 -22.90 -8.21 4.04
CA ILE A 65 -22.78 -8.42 2.59
C ILE A 65 -21.33 -8.22 2.16
N HIS A 66 -20.69 -7.12 2.59
CA HIS A 66 -19.30 -6.84 2.27
C HIS A 66 -18.34 -7.91 2.80
N ARG A 67 -18.53 -8.32 4.06
CA ARG A 67 -17.74 -9.39 4.67
C ARG A 67 -17.95 -10.71 3.93
N HIS A 68 -19.19 -11.03 3.55
CA HIS A 68 -19.50 -12.24 2.78
C HIS A 68 -18.78 -12.23 1.44
N MET A 69 -18.84 -11.12 0.70
CA MET A 69 -18.16 -10.97 -0.58
C MET A 69 -16.64 -11.13 -0.45
N TYR A 70 -16.03 -10.46 0.53
CA TYR A 70 -14.60 -10.56 0.79
C TYR A 70 -14.17 -12.00 1.11
N LEU A 71 -14.92 -12.69 1.97
CA LEU A 71 -14.64 -14.09 2.28
C LEU A 71 -14.81 -14.98 1.05
N GLN A 72 -15.82 -14.73 0.22
CA GLN A 72 -16.02 -15.47 -1.02
C GLN A 72 -14.85 -15.27 -1.99
N ASP A 73 -14.34 -14.05 -2.16
CA ASP A 73 -13.19 -13.77 -3.02
C ASP A 73 -11.91 -14.48 -2.53
N LEU A 74 -11.67 -14.51 -1.21
CA LEU A 74 -10.58 -15.27 -0.62
C LEU A 74 -10.73 -16.78 -0.91
N TYR A 75 -11.91 -17.34 -0.68
CA TYR A 75 -12.17 -18.75 -0.96
C TYR A 75 -12.07 -19.09 -2.45
N ILE A 76 -12.52 -18.21 -3.35
CA ILE A 76 -12.38 -18.41 -4.80
C ILE A 76 -10.91 -18.35 -5.22
N SER A 77 -10.12 -17.45 -4.63
CA SER A 77 -8.68 -17.38 -4.89
C SER A 77 -7.91 -18.64 -4.45
N GLU A 78 -8.40 -19.36 -3.44
CA GLU A 78 -7.84 -20.63 -2.97
C GLU A 78 -8.44 -21.87 -3.65
N ALA A 79 -9.72 -21.80 -4.05
CA ALA A 79 -10.47 -22.91 -4.67
C ALA A 79 -10.28 -22.99 -6.19
N ASP A 80 -9.75 -21.95 -6.84
CA ASP A 80 -9.11 -22.10 -8.16
C ASP A 80 -7.74 -22.76 -7.99
N GLY A 81 -7.75 -24.00 -7.46
CA GLY A 81 -6.69 -24.98 -7.65
C GLY A 81 -6.57 -25.42 -9.10
N LYS A 82 -6.93 -24.55 -10.05
CA LYS A 82 -6.52 -24.69 -11.43
C LYS A 82 -5.03 -24.43 -11.42
N PRO A 83 -4.18 -25.46 -11.65
CA PRO A 83 -2.79 -25.19 -11.83
C PRO A 83 -2.70 -24.10 -12.91
N PRO A 84 -1.90 -23.02 -12.69
CA PRO A 84 -1.69 -22.04 -13.72
C PRO A 84 -1.33 -22.84 -14.98
N LEU A 85 -2.11 -22.64 -16.05
CA LEU A 85 -2.03 -23.44 -17.28
C LEU A 85 -0.55 -23.71 -17.58
N SER A 86 -0.08 -24.93 -17.26
CA SER A 86 1.35 -25.18 -17.21
C SER A 86 1.82 -25.20 -18.65
N VAL A 87 2.40 -24.08 -19.08
CA VAL A 87 3.10 -24.04 -20.35
C VAL A 87 4.25 -25.03 -20.19
N SER A 88 4.49 -25.87 -21.20
CA SER A 88 5.71 -26.66 -21.28
C SER A 88 6.89 -25.76 -20.91
N GLU A 89 7.81 -26.25 -20.08
CA GLU A 89 8.94 -25.47 -19.55
C GLU A 89 9.55 -24.57 -20.61
N PHE A 90 9.76 -23.30 -20.28
CA PHE A 90 10.30 -22.30 -21.20
C PHE A 90 11.52 -21.62 -20.61
N ALA A 91 12.49 -21.30 -21.47
CA ALA A 91 13.75 -20.69 -21.07
C ALA A 91 13.67 -19.16 -21.03
N CYS A 92 14.50 -18.54 -20.20
CA CYS A 92 14.76 -17.11 -20.26
C CYS A 92 15.27 -16.71 -21.65
N HIS A 93 14.73 -15.64 -22.21
CA HIS A 93 15.11 -15.17 -23.55
C HIS A 93 16.38 -14.29 -23.57
N ILE A 94 16.93 -13.96 -22.39
CA ILE A 94 18.11 -13.10 -22.26
C ILE A 94 19.35 -13.89 -22.63
N SER A 95 20.13 -13.38 -23.59
CA SER A 95 21.35 -14.04 -24.08
C SER A 95 22.34 -14.32 -22.94
N GLY A 96 22.74 -15.59 -22.80
CA GLY A 96 23.65 -16.03 -21.73
C GLY A 96 22.96 -16.40 -20.41
N CYS A 97 21.64 -16.25 -20.30
CA CYS A 97 20.86 -16.82 -19.21
C CYS A 97 20.34 -18.21 -19.60
N SER A 98 20.45 -19.17 -18.69
CA SER A 98 19.98 -20.56 -18.89
C SER A 98 18.88 -20.97 -17.92
N ALA A 99 18.23 -19.99 -17.28
CA ALA A 99 17.12 -20.27 -16.36
C ALA A 99 15.89 -20.74 -17.14
N VAL A 100 15.18 -21.72 -16.59
CA VAL A 100 13.95 -22.31 -17.15
C VAL A 100 12.84 -22.19 -16.12
N PHE A 101 11.61 -22.01 -16.59
CA PHE A 101 10.45 -21.72 -15.76
C PHE A 101 9.24 -22.53 -16.20
N SER A 102 8.38 -22.84 -15.23
CA SER A 102 7.11 -23.51 -15.48
C SER A 102 5.92 -22.53 -15.45
N THR A 103 6.13 -21.36 -14.83
CA THR A 103 5.11 -20.32 -14.68
C THR A 103 5.63 -18.95 -15.10
N LEU A 104 4.71 -18.07 -15.53
CA LEU A 104 5.06 -16.69 -15.88
C LEU A 104 5.56 -15.90 -14.65
N GLU A 105 4.96 -16.13 -13.49
CA GLU A 105 5.31 -15.43 -12.24
C GLU A 105 6.77 -15.66 -11.83
N GLU A 106 7.25 -16.91 -11.91
CA GLU A 106 8.67 -17.23 -11.65
C GLU A 106 9.60 -16.48 -12.61
N TYR A 107 9.24 -16.42 -13.89
CA TYR A 107 10.00 -15.71 -14.91
C TYR A 107 10.02 -14.20 -14.66
N GLU A 108 8.89 -13.60 -14.31
CA GLU A 108 8.80 -12.16 -14.00
C GLU A 108 9.65 -11.80 -12.79
N HIS A 109 9.59 -12.61 -11.73
CA HIS A 109 10.42 -12.41 -10.54
C HIS A 109 11.92 -12.51 -10.85
N HIS A 110 12.30 -13.52 -11.61
CA HIS A 110 13.67 -13.70 -12.11
C HIS A 110 14.13 -12.48 -12.94
N TYR A 111 13.33 -12.06 -13.92
CA TYR A 111 13.66 -10.95 -14.80
C TYR A 111 13.82 -9.64 -14.02
N ASN A 112 12.91 -9.35 -13.09
CA ASN A 112 12.95 -8.15 -12.26
C ASN A 112 14.20 -8.10 -11.36
N SER A 113 14.64 -9.25 -10.85
CA SER A 113 15.77 -9.32 -9.93
C SER A 113 17.13 -9.32 -10.63
N LEU A 114 17.22 -9.93 -11.82
CA LEU A 114 18.51 -10.20 -12.47
C LEU A 114 18.74 -9.45 -13.79
N HIS A 115 17.68 -9.02 -14.47
CA HIS A 115 17.78 -8.53 -15.85
C HIS A 115 17.22 -7.12 -16.04
N ARG A 116 16.32 -6.68 -15.17
CA ARG A 116 15.61 -5.41 -15.36
C ARG A 116 16.47 -4.15 -15.27
N HIS A 117 17.45 -4.11 -14.36
CA HIS A 117 18.35 -2.96 -14.22
C HIS A 117 19.82 -3.40 -14.29
N VAL A 118 20.23 -3.94 -15.45
CA VAL A 118 21.60 -4.43 -15.66
C VAL A 118 22.46 -3.38 -16.34
N CYS A 119 23.66 -3.14 -15.80
CA CYS A 119 24.65 -2.29 -16.44
C CYS A 119 25.18 -2.94 -17.74
N CYS A 120 25.14 -2.20 -18.85
CA CYS A 120 25.63 -2.69 -20.14
C CYS A 120 27.15 -2.92 -20.16
N SER A 121 27.90 -2.13 -19.40
CA SER A 121 29.37 -2.18 -19.37
C SER A 121 29.91 -3.31 -18.51
N CYS A 122 29.40 -3.48 -17.29
CA CYS A 122 29.93 -4.45 -16.32
C CYS A 122 28.98 -5.60 -15.96
N ARG A 123 27.77 -5.62 -16.53
CA ARG A 123 26.74 -6.66 -16.36
C ARG A 123 26.22 -6.85 -14.93
N ARG A 124 26.46 -5.91 -14.01
CA ARG A 124 25.86 -5.94 -12.67
C ARG A 124 24.37 -5.61 -12.73
N SER A 125 23.53 -6.38 -12.03
CA SER A 125 22.11 -6.07 -11.79
C SER A 125 21.98 -5.16 -10.56
N LEU A 126 21.13 -4.14 -10.65
CA LEU A 126 20.86 -3.20 -9.56
C LEU A 126 19.38 -3.25 -9.13
N PRO A 127 19.05 -2.95 -7.86
CA PRO A 127 17.68 -3.03 -7.36
C PRO A 127 16.69 -2.05 -8.01
N SER A 128 17.17 -0.92 -8.55
CA SER A 128 16.32 0.09 -9.16
C SER A 128 17.01 0.80 -10.33
N ALA A 129 16.22 1.38 -11.23
CA ALA A 129 16.71 2.21 -12.32
C ALA A 129 17.59 3.37 -11.80
N ARG A 130 17.19 4.00 -10.68
CA ARG A 130 17.97 5.09 -10.10
C ARG A 130 19.37 4.65 -9.66
N LEU A 131 19.49 3.46 -9.07
CA LEU A 131 20.78 2.90 -8.67
C LEU A 131 21.63 2.50 -9.87
N LEU A 132 21.01 2.04 -10.96
CA LEU A 132 21.71 1.81 -12.22
C LEU A 132 22.27 3.12 -12.81
N ASP A 133 21.48 4.21 -12.80
CA ASP A 133 21.93 5.52 -13.31
C ASP A 133 23.12 6.04 -12.50
N ILE A 134 23.03 5.99 -11.17
CA ILE A 134 24.13 6.39 -10.27
C ILE A 134 25.35 5.50 -10.53
N HIS A 135 25.17 4.20 -10.65
CA HIS A 135 26.26 3.28 -10.95
C HIS A 135 26.97 3.64 -12.27
N ILE A 136 26.23 3.96 -13.32
CA ILE A 136 26.84 4.37 -14.60
C ILE A 136 27.61 5.68 -14.41
N GLN A 137 27.02 6.68 -13.74
CA GLN A 137 27.66 7.98 -13.50
C GLN A 137 28.94 7.88 -12.66
N GLU A 138 28.94 7.06 -11.61
CA GLU A 138 30.10 7.00 -10.71
C GLU A 138 31.22 6.08 -11.23
N TRP A 139 30.87 5.00 -11.96
CA TRP A 139 31.83 3.95 -12.33
C TRP A 139 32.19 3.91 -13.80
N HIS A 140 31.33 4.43 -14.67
CA HIS A 140 31.48 4.33 -16.12
C HIS A 140 31.46 5.69 -16.82
N ASP A 141 31.05 6.76 -16.15
CA ASP A 141 31.07 8.10 -16.74
C ASP A 141 32.49 8.70 -16.66
N SER A 142 33.21 8.52 -17.77
CA SER A 142 34.52 9.13 -18.01
C SER A 142 34.49 10.66 -18.06
N LEU A 143 33.33 11.33 -17.94
CA LEU A 143 33.25 12.79 -17.91
C LEU A 143 34.21 13.40 -16.89
N PHE A 144 34.38 12.78 -15.72
CA PHE A 144 35.33 13.27 -14.70
C PHE A 144 36.78 13.19 -15.17
N THR A 145 37.17 12.10 -15.85
CA THR A 145 38.51 11.96 -16.45
C THR A 145 38.75 13.02 -17.53
N ILE A 146 37.74 13.28 -18.37
CA ILE A 146 37.83 14.25 -19.47
C ILE A 146 37.84 15.69 -18.93
N LEU A 147 37.01 16.03 -17.94
CA LEU A 147 36.98 17.36 -17.33
C LEU A 147 38.26 17.65 -16.54
N ALA A 148 38.83 16.66 -15.85
CA ALA A 148 40.11 16.81 -15.18
C ALA A 148 41.26 17.10 -16.17
N GLN A 149 41.29 16.43 -17.32
CA GLN A 149 42.29 16.69 -18.38
C GLN A 149 42.16 18.08 -19.02
N ARG A 150 40.99 18.74 -18.91
CA ARG A 150 40.75 20.08 -19.47
C ARG A 150 40.97 21.22 -18.48
N GLN A 151 41.13 20.93 -17.18
CA GLN A 151 41.43 21.95 -16.16
C GLN A 151 42.93 22.20 -15.94
N ASP A 152 43.83 21.53 -16.67
CA ASP A 152 45.26 21.85 -16.76
C ASP A 152 45.54 23.13 -17.58
N LEU A 153 44.73 24.18 -17.42
CA LEU A 153 44.86 25.47 -18.13
C LEU A 153 44.86 26.69 -17.20
N VAL A 154 45.42 26.57 -15.99
CA VAL A 154 45.90 27.73 -15.24
C VAL A 154 47.25 27.39 -14.58
N SER A 155 48.31 27.36 -15.40
CA SER A 155 49.69 27.56 -14.96
C SER A 155 50.20 28.90 -15.47
#